data_AF-A0A7W0Z948-F1
#
_entry.id   AF-A0A7W0Z948-F1
#
_cell.length_a   1.000
_cell.length_b   1.000
_cell.length_c   1.000
_cell.angle_alpha   90.00
_cell.angle_beta   90.00
_cell.angle_gamma   90.00
#
_symmetry.space_group_name_H-M   'P 1'
#
loop_
_entity.id
_entity.type
_entity.pdbx_description
1 polymer ?
#
loop_
_entity_poly.entity_id
_entity_poly.type
_entity_poly.pdbx_seq_one_letter_code
_entity_poly.pdbx_strand_id
1 'polypeptide(L)' 'VNQLRGPDLGALIITHYTRILSYIRPEFVHIMLDGRIVREGGPELADKLEAEGYEGIRAEVAASAG' A
#
# COMPACT_ATOMS: atom_id res chain seq x y z
N VAL A 1 11.14 6.82 12.34
CA VAL A 1 10.86 6.88 10.89
C VAL A 1 10.51 8.28 10.41
N ASN A 2 9.44 8.94 10.90
CA ASN A 2 9.12 10.30 10.42
C ASN A 2 10.25 11.33 10.65
N GLN A 3 11.03 11.21 11.72
CA GLN A 3 12.19 12.08 11.98
C GLN A 3 13.42 11.80 11.08
N LEU A 4 13.38 10.74 10.27
CA LEU A 4 14.46 10.37 9.34
C LEU A 4 14.13 10.73 7.88
N ARG A 5 12.95 11.31 7.61
CA ARG A 5 12.57 11.72 6.25
C ARG A 5 13.48 12.86 5.77
N GLY A 6 14.12 12.66 4.62
CA GLY A 6 14.98 13.64 3.95
C GLY A 6 15.34 13.16 2.54
N PRO A 7 15.87 14.04 1.67
CA PRO A 7 16.19 13.70 0.27
C PRO A 7 17.23 12.57 0.13
N ASP A 8 18.03 12.34 1.17
CA ASP A 8 19.10 11.34 1.18
C ASP A 8 18.67 9.95 1.69
N LEU A 9 17.39 9.77 2.08
CA LEU A 9 16.90 8.52 2.64
C LEU A 9 15.62 8.01 1.94
N GLY A 10 15.76 6.88 1.25
CA GLY A 10 14.64 6.03 0.86
C GLY A 10 14.31 4.99 1.93
N ALA A 11 13.03 4.79 2.22
CA ALA A 11 12.57 3.76 3.15
C ALA A 11 11.51 2.88 2.49
N LEU A 12 11.70 1.55 2.55
CA LEU A 12 10.70 0.57 2.16
C LEU A 12 10.09 -0.06 3.41
N ILE A 13 8.78 0.09 3.57
CA ILE A 13 8.05 -0.47 4.70
C ILE A 13 7.20 -1.62 4.18
N ILE A 14 7.51 -2.84 4.63
CA ILE A 14 6.72 -4.03 4.33
C ILE A 14 5.84 -4.32 5.54
N THR A 15 4.53 -4.28 5.35
CA THR A 15 3.54 -4.55 6.38
C THR A 15 2.39 -5.37 5.81
N HIS A 16 1.79 -6.20 6.65
CA HIS A 16 0.53 -6.88 6.33
C HIS A 16 -0.68 -6.17 6.95
N TYR A 17 -0.48 -5.36 7.99
CA TYR A 17 -1.54 -4.60 8.65
C TYR A 17 -1.51 -3.12 8.25
N THR A 18 -2.66 -2.57 7.90
CA THR A 18 -2.85 -1.17 7.50
C THR A 18 -2.63 -0.17 8.64
N ARG A 19 -2.72 -0.61 9.90
CA ARG A 19 -2.62 0.27 11.07
C ARG A 19 -1.31 1.05 11.16
N ILE A 20 -0.21 0.55 10.58
CA ILE A 20 1.05 1.30 10.53
C ILE A 20 0.99 2.48 9.55
N LEU A 21 0.17 2.39 8.51
CA LEU A 21 -0.04 3.45 7.51
C LEU A 21 -0.73 4.66 8.13
N SER A 22 -1.52 4.48 9.19
CA SER A 22 -2.11 5.59 9.96
C SER A 22 -1.06 6.41 10.74
N TYR A 23 0.15 5.88 10.99
CA TYR A 23 1.25 6.58 11.67
C TYR A 23 2.32 7.11 10.70
N ILE A 24 2.40 6.51 9.51
CA ILE A 24 3.39 6.85 8.49
C ILE A 24 2.65 6.98 7.18
N ARG A 25 2.55 8.22 6.67
CA ARG A 25 2.02 8.46 5.34
C ARG A 25 3.07 8.06 4.30
N PRO A 26 2.88 6.99 3.51
CA PRO A 26 3.78 6.66 2.41
C PRO A 26 3.60 7.66 1.26
N GLU A 27 4.61 7.80 0.41
CA GLU A 27 4.49 8.57 -0.85
C GLU A 27 4.03 7.68 -2.00
N PHE A 28 4.38 6.39 -1.92
CA PHE A 28 4.05 5.38 -2.90
C PHE A 28 3.68 4.08 -2.18
N VAL A 29 2.66 3.40 -2.67
CA VAL A 29 2.11 2.16 -2.11
C VAL A 29 2.12 1.10 -3.20
N HIS A 30 2.66 -0.08 -2.87
CA HIS A 30 2.56 -1.29 -3.70
C HIS A 30 1.77 -2.36 -2.95
N ILE A 31 0.78 -2.96 -3.61
CA ILE A 31 0.06 -4.13 -3.10
C ILE A 31 0.54 -5.36 -3.84
N MET A 32 1.01 -6.34 -3.08
CA MET A 32 1.50 -7.61 -3.60
C MET A 32 0.53 -8.74 -3.27
N LEU A 33 0.15 -9.52 -4.28
CA LEU A 33 -0.61 -10.77 -4.15
C LEU A 33 0.06 -11.84 -5.01
N ASP A 34 0.11 -13.08 -4.50
CA ASP A 34 0.70 -14.24 -5.21
C ASP A 34 2.10 -13.97 -5.79
N GLY A 35 2.93 -13.26 -5.02
CA GLY A 35 4.31 -12.93 -5.38
C GLY A 35 4.46 -11.88 -6.50
N ARG A 36 3.37 -11.18 -6.86
CA ARG A 36 3.37 -10.13 -7.89
C ARG A 36 2.76 -8.85 -7.35
N ILE A 37 3.27 -7.72 -7.81
CA ILE A 37 2.62 -6.44 -7.57
C ILE A 37 1.38 -6.38 -8.45
N VAL A 38 0.22 -6.26 -7.82
CA VAL A 38 -1.08 -6.26 -8.50
C VAL A 38 -1.69 -4.87 -8.58
N ARG A 39 -1.28 -3.96 -7.67
CA ARG A 39 -1.71 -2.56 -7.63
C ARG A 39 -0.60 -1.67 -7.11
N GLU A 40 -0.55 -0.47 -7.64
CA GLU A 40 0.41 0.57 -7.30
C GLU A 40 -0.33 1.91 -7.29
N GLY A 41 0.06 2.83 -6.41
CA GLY A 41 -0.59 4.13 -6.30
C GLY A 41 0.03 5.01 -5.24
N GLY A 42 -0.55 6.20 -5.07
CA GLY A 42 -0.16 7.12 -4.03
C GLY A 42 -0.75 6.77 -2.66
N PRO A 43 -0.69 7.70 -1.70
CA PRO A 43 -1.25 7.53 -0.36
C PRO A 43 -2.73 7.13 -0.36
N GLU A 44 -3.52 7.56 -1.35
CA GLU A 44 -4.93 7.22 -1.51
C GLU A 44 -5.19 5.71 -1.63
N LEU A 45 -4.21 4.95 -2.12
CA LEU A 45 -4.31 3.49 -2.17
C LEU A 45 -4.25 2.87 -0.76
N ALA A 46 -3.50 3.48 0.16
CA ALA A 46 -3.49 3.06 1.56
C ALA A 46 -4.84 3.36 2.24
N ASP A 47 -5.40 4.55 2.00
CA ASP A 47 -6.70 4.95 2.55
C ASP A 47 -7.81 4.00 2.07
N LYS A 48 -7.79 3.64 0.78
CA LYS A 48 -8.70 2.65 0.19
C LYS A 48 -8.55 1.28 0.85
N LEU A 49 -7.30 0.82 1.03
CA LEU A 49 -7.02 -0.47 1.67
C LEU A 49 -7.50 -0.50 3.14
N GLU A 50 -7.43 0.62 3.85
CA GLU A 50 -7.97 0.74 5.21
C GLU A 50 -9.50 0.66 5.24
N ALA A 51 -10.18 1.30 4.28
CA ALA A 51 -11.64 1.34 4.21
C ALA A 51 -12.28 0.04 3.70
N GLU A 52 -11.71 -0.57 2.66
CA GLU A 52 -12.29 -1.72 1.95
C GLU A 52 -11.65 -3.06 2.33
N GLY A 53 -10.49 -3.03 2.99
CA GLY A 53 -9.68 -4.21 3.25
C GLY A 53 -9.08 -4.83 1.98
N TYR A 54 -8.38 -5.95 2.14
CA TYR A 54 -7.75 -6.66 1.01
C TYR A 54 -8.76 -7.32 0.07
N GLU A 55 -9.97 -7.61 0.53
CA GLU A 55 -11.00 -8.27 -0.28
C GLU A 55 -11.47 -7.39 -1.44
N GLY A 56 -11.63 -6.08 -1.22
CA GLY A 56 -11.95 -5.13 -2.30
C GLY A 56 -10.88 -5.13 -3.38
N ILE A 57 -9.61 -5.09 -2.99
CA ILE A 57 -8.48 -5.16 -3.92
C ILE A 57 -8.46 -6.50 -4.68
N ARG A 58 -8.70 -7.63 -3.99
CA ARG A 58 -8.77 -8.95 -4.64
C ARG A 58 -9.87 -9.01 -5.70
N ALA A 59 -11.06 -8.48 -5.39
CA ALA A 59 -12.17 -8.43 -6.31
C ALA A 59 -11.86 -7.58 -7.57
N GLU A 60 -11.23 -6.42 -7.39
CA GLU A 60 -10.80 -5.57 -8.52
C GLU A 60 -9.73 -6.21 -9.38
N VAL A 61 -8.76 -6.89 -8.76
CA VAL A 61 -7.72 -7.62 -9.48
C VAL A 61 -8.34 -8.76 -10.28
N ALA A 62 -9.29 -9.49 -9.71
CA ALA A 62 -10.02 -10.53 -10.43
C ALA A 62 -10.85 -9.98 -11.60
N ALA A 63 -11.54 -8.84 -11.41
CA ALA A 63 -12.36 -8.20 -12.44
C ALA A 63 -11.54 -7.60 -13.60
N SER A 64 -10.27 -7.26 -13.37
CA SER A 64 -9.36 -6.71 -14.39
C SER A 64 -8.55 -7.78 -15.13
N ALA A 65 -8.61 -9.03 -14.66
CA ALA A 65 -7.96 -10.18 -15.29
C ALA A 65 -8.89 -10.97 -16.24
N GLY A 66 -10.16 -10.56 -16.35
CA GLY A 66 -11.16 -11.10 -17.29
C GLY A 66 -11.49 -10.12 -18.41
#